data_AF-A0AB72VDL3-F1
#
_entry.id   AF-A0AB72VDL3-F1
#
_cell.length_a   1.000
_cell.length_b   1.000
_cell.length_c   1.000
_cell.angle_alpha   90.00
_cell.angle_beta   90.00
_cell.angle_gamma   90.00
#
_symmetry.space_group_name_H-M   'P 1'
#
loop_
_entity.id
_entity.type
_entity.pdbx_description
1 polymer ?
#
loop_
_entity_poly.entity_id
_entity_poly.type
_entity_poly.pdbx_seq_one_letter_code
_entity_poly.pdbx_strand_id
1 'polypeptide(L)'
;MLGSKAWFEKMSSFTQIREATDQDLDGIVRLVIHEEMFAPDQADMVTDVLGDKIFDEDVIFIVAAPSVQDEILGFIFAEPRATADRVWEIVMLVVHSDHAHQGIEVELLQRIETELTDIDQRLIVIDASSNSEFDQIRALYESEGYDCEGRVRDYWEDGDDLLTYRKHLFQ
;
A
#
# COMPACT_ATOMS: atom_id res chain seq x y z
N MET A 1 -30.27 -8.44 -25.14
CA MET A 1 -28.82 -8.15 -25.20
C MET A 1 -28.38 -7.58 -23.86
N LEU A 2 -28.30 -8.43 -22.83
CA LEU A 2 -27.90 -8.11 -21.45
C LEU A 2 -26.89 -9.18 -20.99
N GLY A 3 -25.74 -9.26 -21.66
CA GLY A 3 -24.94 -10.49 -21.63
C GLY A 3 -23.43 -10.34 -21.50
N SER A 4 -22.86 -9.14 -21.40
CA SER A 4 -21.42 -8.97 -21.20
C SER A 4 -21.10 -8.14 -19.96
N LYS A 5 -21.67 -6.94 -19.82
CA LYS A 5 -21.40 -6.06 -18.67
C LYS A 5 -21.71 -6.69 -17.31
N ALA A 6 -22.90 -7.29 -17.16
CA ALA A 6 -23.31 -7.97 -15.93
C ALA A 6 -22.57 -9.30 -15.66
N TRP A 7 -21.78 -9.81 -16.61
CA TRP A 7 -20.92 -10.98 -16.42
C TRP A 7 -19.51 -10.58 -15.98
N PHE A 8 -18.97 -9.46 -16.49
CA PHE A 8 -17.74 -8.86 -15.99
C PHE A 8 -17.92 -8.24 -14.59
N GLU A 9 -19.02 -7.52 -14.34
CA GLU A 9 -19.38 -6.99 -13.01
C GLU A 9 -19.61 -8.09 -11.96
N LYS A 10 -19.91 -9.33 -12.38
CA LYS A 10 -20.10 -10.48 -11.49
C LYS A 10 -18.82 -11.30 -11.25
N MET A 11 -17.75 -11.02 -12.01
CA MET A 11 -16.39 -11.53 -11.78
C MET A 11 -15.54 -10.56 -10.93
N SER A 12 -15.94 -9.29 -10.84
CA SER A 12 -15.33 -8.25 -9.98
C SER A 12 -15.61 -8.40 -8.48
N SER A 13 -15.84 -9.62 -7.96
CA SER A 13 -16.14 -9.87 -6.54
C SER A 13 -15.28 -10.97 -5.90
N PHE A 14 -14.05 -11.19 -6.39
CA PHE A 14 -13.17 -12.22 -5.85
C PHE A 14 -11.80 -11.72 -5.39
N THR A 15 -11.55 -10.41 -5.39
CA THR A 15 -10.39 -9.84 -4.69
C THR A 15 -10.64 -9.96 -3.19
N GLN A 16 -9.69 -10.55 -2.48
CA GLN A 16 -9.69 -10.69 -1.04
C GLN A 16 -8.66 -9.72 -0.47
N ILE A 17 -9.09 -8.89 0.48
CA ILE A 17 -8.21 -8.06 1.29
C ILE A 17 -7.98 -8.80 2.61
N ARG A 18 -6.75 -9.29 2.81
CA ARG A 18 -6.39 -10.16 3.93
C ARG A 18 -4.95 -9.92 4.39
N GLU A 19 -4.65 -10.36 5.60
CA GLU A 19 -3.27 -10.43 6.08
C GLU A 19 -2.40 -11.25 5.11
N ALA A 20 -1.17 -10.80 4.96
CA ALA A 20 -0.15 -11.51 4.20
C ALA A 20 0.27 -12.79 4.93
N THR A 21 0.72 -13.77 4.15
CA THR A 21 1.29 -15.04 4.63
C THR A 21 2.64 -15.26 3.96
N ASP A 22 3.41 -16.25 4.43
CA ASP A 22 4.67 -16.64 3.83
C ASP A 22 4.54 -17.02 2.34
N GLN A 23 3.38 -17.56 1.96
CA GLN A 23 3.07 -17.92 0.57
C GLN A 23 2.96 -16.70 -0.35
N ASP A 24 2.69 -15.51 0.19
CA ASP A 24 2.51 -14.29 -0.60
C ASP A 24 3.83 -13.60 -0.96
N LEU A 25 4.93 -13.90 -0.25
CA LEU A 25 6.21 -13.18 -0.37
C LEU A 25 6.73 -13.17 -1.81
N ASP A 26 6.77 -14.32 -2.46
CA ASP A 26 7.22 -14.43 -3.86
C ASP A 26 6.35 -13.58 -4.81
N GLY A 27 5.04 -13.50 -4.55
CA GLY A 27 4.11 -12.68 -5.31
C GLY A 27 4.31 -11.18 -5.08
N ILE A 28 4.54 -10.79 -3.82
CA ILE A 28 4.84 -9.42 -3.43
C ILE A 28 6.16 -8.96 -4.07
N VAL A 29 7.23 -9.76 -3.99
CA VAL A 29 8.53 -9.43 -4.61
C VAL A 29 8.37 -9.27 -6.11
N ARG A 30 7.65 -10.18 -6.79
CA ARG A 30 7.36 -10.04 -8.22
C ARG A 30 6.64 -8.75 -8.54
N LEU A 31 5.63 -8.37 -7.75
CA LEU A 31 4.87 -7.14 -7.94
C LEU A 31 5.76 -5.90 -7.79
N VAL A 32 6.56 -5.84 -6.72
CA VAL A 32 7.46 -4.71 -6.44
C VAL A 32 8.47 -4.49 -7.57
N ILE A 33 9.03 -5.57 -8.12
CA ILE A 33 9.94 -5.50 -9.27
C ILE A 33 9.19 -5.12 -10.56
N HIS A 34 7.99 -5.64 -10.77
CA HIS A 34 7.17 -5.35 -11.94
C HIS A 34 6.78 -3.87 -12.03
N GLU A 35 6.40 -3.27 -10.90
CA GLU A 35 6.05 -1.84 -10.80
C GLU A 35 7.30 -0.94 -10.69
N GLU A 36 8.49 -1.47 -11.01
CA GLU A 36 9.77 -0.75 -11.07
C GLU A 36 10.16 -0.01 -9.78
N MET A 37 9.57 -0.38 -8.64
CA MET A 37 9.92 0.18 -7.32
C MET A 37 11.34 -0.18 -6.90
N PHE A 38 11.84 -1.32 -7.39
CA PHE A 38 13.23 -1.78 -7.25
C PHE A 38 13.69 -2.44 -8.55
N ALA A 39 14.99 -2.36 -8.82
CA ALA A 39 15.58 -2.99 -10.00
C ALA A 39 15.57 -4.54 -9.88
N PRO A 40 15.49 -5.28 -11.00
CA PRO A 40 15.42 -6.75 -10.96
C PRO A 40 16.56 -7.46 -10.22
N ASP A 41 17.76 -6.87 -10.18
CA ASP A 41 18.92 -7.41 -9.45
C ASP A 41 18.87 -7.16 -7.93
N GLN A 42 17.88 -6.40 -7.45
CA GLN A 42 17.60 -6.16 -6.04
C GLN A 42 16.55 -7.11 -5.47
N ALA A 43 16.00 -8.05 -6.27
CA ALA A 43 14.93 -8.95 -5.83
C ALA A 43 15.29 -9.76 -4.57
N ASP A 44 16.52 -10.26 -4.45
CA ASP A 44 16.98 -10.99 -3.27
C ASP A 44 16.99 -10.09 -2.02
N MET A 45 17.45 -8.84 -2.17
CA MET A 45 17.44 -7.85 -1.08
C MET A 45 16.00 -7.52 -0.63
N VAL A 46 15.08 -7.33 -1.59
CA VAL A 46 13.66 -7.09 -1.29
C VAL A 46 13.05 -8.30 -0.59
N THR A 47 13.39 -9.51 -1.03
CA THR A 47 12.95 -10.76 -0.39
C THR A 47 13.41 -10.84 1.05
N ASP A 48 14.68 -10.52 1.34
CA ASP A 48 15.21 -10.53 2.71
C ASP A 48 14.49 -9.48 3.59
N VAL A 49 14.35 -8.25 3.10
CA VAL A 49 13.73 -7.15 3.88
C VAL A 49 12.23 -7.38 4.12
N LEU A 50 11.48 -7.75 3.08
CA LEU A 50 10.03 -7.98 3.20
C LEU A 50 9.72 -9.32 3.87
N GLY A 51 10.57 -10.32 3.65
CA GLY A 51 10.47 -11.62 4.31
C GLY A 51 10.48 -11.46 5.82
N ASP A 52 11.46 -10.74 6.37
CA ASP A 52 11.52 -10.46 7.81
C ASP A 52 10.26 -9.73 8.32
N LYS A 53 9.71 -8.79 7.53
CA LYS A 53 8.54 -7.98 7.91
C LYS A 53 7.22 -8.73 7.83
N ILE A 54 7.04 -9.66 6.90
CA ILE A 54 5.81 -10.48 6.82
C ILE A 54 5.62 -11.33 8.08
N PHE A 55 6.69 -11.65 8.81
CA PHE A 55 6.64 -12.42 10.05
C PHE A 55 6.66 -11.56 11.33
N ASP A 56 6.72 -10.24 11.20
CA ASP A 56 6.81 -9.34 12.33
C ASP A 56 5.40 -9.07 12.91
N GLU A 57 5.15 -9.49 14.15
CA GLU A 57 3.86 -9.27 14.82
C GLU A 57 3.64 -7.80 15.21
N ASP A 58 4.69 -6.97 15.17
CA ASP A 58 4.61 -5.54 15.49
C ASP A 58 4.24 -4.69 14.25
N VAL A 59 4.03 -5.29 13.07
CA VAL A 59 3.65 -4.59 11.85
C VAL A 59 2.32 -5.09 11.29
N ILE A 60 1.75 -4.32 10.36
CA ILE A 60 0.56 -4.71 9.62
C ILE A 60 0.93 -4.87 8.14
N PHE A 61 0.72 -6.07 7.61
CA PHE A 61 1.00 -6.40 6.23
C PHE A 61 -0.23 -7.05 5.59
N ILE A 62 -0.81 -6.38 4.59
CA ILE A 62 -2.09 -6.75 3.98
C ILE A 62 -1.92 -6.86 2.48
N VAL A 63 -2.48 -7.91 1.90
CA VAL A 63 -2.49 -8.16 0.46
C VAL A 63 -3.89 -8.11 -0.12
N ALA A 64 -3.96 -7.68 -1.37
CA ALA A 64 -5.09 -7.85 -2.25
C ALA A 64 -4.78 -8.98 -3.25
N ALA A 65 -5.52 -10.09 -3.16
CA ALA A 65 -5.27 -11.27 -4.00
C ALA A 65 -6.59 -11.85 -4.54
N PRO A 66 -6.61 -12.43 -5.76
CA PRO A 66 -7.77 -13.14 -6.25
C PRO A 66 -8.03 -14.41 -5.43
N SER A 67 -9.29 -14.80 -5.24
CA SER A 67 -9.67 -15.97 -4.44
C SER A 67 -9.20 -17.33 -5.01
N VAL A 68 -8.73 -17.37 -6.26
CA VAL A 68 -8.47 -18.63 -7.00
C VAL A 68 -7.12 -18.60 -7.74
N GLN A 69 -6.40 -17.49 -7.70
CA GLN A 69 -5.11 -17.34 -8.39
C GLN A 69 -4.04 -16.93 -7.39
N ASP A 70 -2.85 -17.49 -7.56
CA ASP A 70 -1.68 -17.22 -6.74
C ASP A 70 -0.94 -15.96 -7.24
N GLU A 71 -1.70 -14.87 -7.27
CA GLU A 71 -1.28 -13.57 -7.79
C GLU A 71 -1.57 -12.49 -6.74
N ILE A 72 -0.63 -11.57 -6.57
CA ILE A 72 -0.78 -10.41 -5.68
C ILE A 72 -1.11 -9.22 -6.56
N LEU A 73 -2.35 -8.74 -6.46
CA LEU A 73 -2.82 -7.55 -7.18
C LEU A 73 -2.37 -6.26 -6.50
N GLY A 74 -2.05 -6.34 -5.22
CA GLY A 74 -1.54 -5.22 -4.44
C GLY A 74 -1.21 -5.62 -3.01
N PHE A 75 -0.46 -4.78 -2.33
CA PHE A 75 -0.21 -4.91 -0.90
C PHE A 75 -0.04 -3.54 -0.26
N ILE A 76 -0.22 -3.52 1.05
CA ILE A 76 0.08 -2.38 1.90
C ILE A 76 0.79 -2.88 3.16
N PHE A 77 1.83 -2.17 3.55
CA PHE A 77 2.67 -2.49 4.70
C PHE A 77 2.82 -1.23 5.56
N ALA A 78 2.47 -1.35 6.84
CA ALA A 78 2.61 -0.28 7.82
C ALA A 78 3.31 -0.76 9.10
N GLU A 79 4.08 0.13 9.70
CA GLU A 79 4.82 -0.15 10.94
C GLU A 79 4.70 1.02 11.95
N PRO A 80 4.87 0.77 13.25
CA PRO A 80 4.79 1.81 14.26
C PRO A 80 6.00 2.75 14.16
N ARG A 81 5.77 4.07 14.20
CA ARG A 81 6.88 5.03 14.36
C ARG A 81 7.39 4.98 15.78
N ALA A 82 8.50 4.26 15.97
CA ALA A 82 9.17 4.15 17.25
C ALA A 82 9.38 5.53 17.89
N THR A 83 9.15 5.62 19.20
CA THR A 83 9.24 6.86 20.02
C THR A 83 8.12 7.89 19.84
N ALA A 84 7.12 7.63 18.98
CA ALA A 84 5.92 8.47 18.87
C ALA A 84 4.72 7.81 19.57
N ASP A 85 3.89 8.62 20.25
CA ASP A 85 2.65 8.14 20.88
C ASP A 85 1.62 7.79 19.80
N ARG A 86 1.39 6.49 19.59
CA ARG A 86 0.31 5.92 18.77
C ARG A 86 0.30 6.43 17.33
N VAL A 87 1.50 6.53 16.73
CA VAL A 87 1.71 6.94 15.33
C VAL A 87 2.23 5.75 14.53
N TRP A 88 1.62 5.54 13.37
CA TRP A 88 1.99 4.51 12.41
C TRP A 88 2.34 5.13 11.08
N GLU A 89 3.21 4.46 10.34
CA GLU A 89 3.63 4.84 9.01
C GLU A 89 3.25 3.77 8.02
N ILE A 90 2.58 4.13 6.93
CA ILE A 90 2.48 3.26 5.77
C ILE A 90 3.80 3.39 5.02
N VAL A 91 4.59 2.33 5.04
CA VAL A 91 5.93 2.28 4.43
C VAL A 91 5.82 2.00 2.95
N MET A 92 4.91 1.11 2.55
CA MET A 92 4.66 0.78 1.14
C MET A 92 3.19 0.54 0.88
N LEU A 93 2.73 1.06 -0.25
CA LEU A 93 1.45 0.73 -0.89
C LEU A 93 1.73 0.57 -2.38
N VAL A 94 1.55 -0.66 -2.87
CA VAL A 94 1.80 -0.98 -4.29
C VAL A 94 0.61 -1.76 -4.81
N VAL A 95 0.09 -1.34 -5.96
CA VAL A 95 -0.98 -2.05 -6.68
C VAL A 95 -0.51 -2.27 -8.10
N HIS A 96 -0.78 -3.45 -8.64
CA HIS A 96 -0.45 -3.81 -10.00
C HIS A 96 -1.11 -2.83 -10.97
N SER A 97 -0.33 -2.24 -11.87
CA SER A 97 -0.79 -1.20 -12.81
C SER A 97 -1.97 -1.63 -13.68
N ASP A 98 -1.98 -2.86 -14.19
CA ASP A 98 -3.14 -3.43 -14.93
C ASP A 98 -4.43 -3.54 -14.09
N HIS A 99 -4.31 -3.49 -12.77
CA HIS A 99 -5.42 -3.54 -11.81
C HIS A 99 -5.68 -2.21 -11.11
N ALA A 100 -4.96 -1.15 -11.49
CA ALA A 100 -5.20 0.20 -11.00
C ALA A 100 -6.62 0.67 -11.33
N HIS A 101 -7.11 1.65 -10.56
CA HIS A 101 -8.46 2.23 -10.70
C HIS A 101 -9.62 1.26 -10.42
N GLN A 102 -9.36 0.07 -9.87
CA GLN A 102 -10.39 -0.86 -9.40
C GLN A 102 -10.77 -0.63 -7.93
N GLY A 103 -10.14 0.36 -7.28
CA GLY A 103 -10.37 0.69 -5.87
C GLY A 103 -9.54 -0.16 -4.89
N ILE A 104 -8.57 -0.94 -5.39
CA ILE A 104 -7.73 -1.81 -4.55
C ILE A 104 -6.91 -0.97 -3.55
N GLU A 105 -6.36 0.16 -4.00
CA GLU A 105 -5.60 1.09 -3.17
C GLU A 105 -6.47 1.63 -2.01
N VAL A 106 -7.73 1.96 -2.32
CA VAL A 106 -8.72 2.44 -1.35
C VAL A 106 -9.04 1.34 -0.34
N GLU A 107 -9.32 0.13 -0.79
CA GLU A 107 -9.66 -0.99 0.09
C GLU A 107 -8.48 -1.37 1.01
N LEU A 108 -7.25 -1.33 0.50
CA LEU A 108 -6.04 -1.57 1.29
C LEU A 108 -5.82 -0.48 2.36
N LEU A 109 -5.95 0.80 1.98
CA LEU A 109 -5.86 1.93 2.92
C LEU A 109 -6.91 1.82 4.03
N GLN A 110 -8.18 1.65 3.66
CA GLN A 110 -9.29 1.57 4.61
C GLN A 110 -9.16 0.36 5.55
N ARG A 111 -8.60 -0.74 5.06
CA ARG A 111 -8.32 -1.91 5.89
C ARG A 111 -7.27 -1.61 6.96
N ILE A 112 -6.13 -1.01 6.60
CA ILE A 112 -5.12 -0.60 7.59
C ILE A 112 -5.68 0.42 8.57
N GLU A 113 -6.43 1.41 8.09
CA GLU A 113 -7.08 2.40 8.95
C GLU A 113 -8.01 1.76 9.98
N THR A 114 -8.78 0.75 9.56
CA THR A 114 -9.67 0.00 10.44
C THR A 114 -8.88 -0.76 11.51
N GLU A 115 -7.86 -1.52 11.12
CA GLU A 115 -7.04 -2.29 12.05
C GLU A 115 -6.35 -1.38 13.08
N LEU A 116 -5.78 -0.26 12.63
CA LEU A 116 -5.14 0.72 13.50
C LEU A 116 -6.13 1.42 14.43
N THR A 117 -7.34 1.72 13.96
CA THR A 117 -8.41 2.29 14.79
C THR A 117 -8.84 1.30 15.89
N ASP A 118 -8.97 0.01 15.55
CA ASP A 118 -9.40 -1.05 16.48
C ASP A 118 -8.39 -1.28 17.62
N ILE A 119 -7.10 -1.00 17.38
CA ILE A 119 -6.03 -1.03 18.40
C ILE A 119 -5.67 0.36 18.96
N ASP A 120 -6.61 1.31 18.90
CA ASP A 120 -6.54 2.66 19.49
C ASP A 120 -5.36 3.52 19.00
N GLN A 121 -4.92 3.34 17.75
CA GLN A 121 -3.88 4.17 17.14
C GLN A 121 -4.48 5.47 16.60
N ARG A 122 -3.77 6.59 16.71
CA ARG A 122 -4.36 7.92 16.48
C ARG A 122 -3.98 8.58 15.17
N LEU A 123 -2.82 8.25 14.60
CA LEU A 123 -2.27 8.98 13.46
C LEU A 123 -1.55 8.03 12.51
N ILE A 124 -1.89 8.13 11.23
CA ILE A 124 -1.12 7.55 10.14
C ILE A 124 -0.34 8.66 9.45
N VAL A 125 0.90 8.36 9.10
CA VAL A 125 1.72 9.17 8.19
C VAL A 125 2.11 8.34 6.97
N ILE A 126 2.23 9.00 5.82
CA ILE A 126 2.67 8.39 4.56
C ILE A 126 3.62 9.37 3.90
N ASP A 127 4.78 8.89 3.49
CA ASP A 127 5.75 9.67 2.74
C ASP A 127 5.65 9.33 1.25
N ALA A 128 5.69 10.36 0.39
CA ALA A 128 5.58 10.20 -1.06
C ALA A 128 6.60 11.09 -1.79
N SER A 129 7.09 10.62 -2.92
CA SER A 129 7.83 11.44 -3.89
C SER A 129 6.93 12.56 -4.43
N SER A 130 7.54 13.65 -4.84
CA SER A 130 6.89 14.79 -5.51
C SER A 130 6.84 14.65 -7.03
N ASN A 131 7.53 13.64 -7.59
CA ASN A 131 7.56 13.37 -9.02
C ASN A 131 6.14 13.19 -9.58
N SER A 132 5.91 13.62 -10.81
CA SER A 132 4.61 13.58 -11.49
C SER A 132 4.05 12.16 -11.67
N GLU A 133 4.91 11.13 -11.68
CA GLU A 133 4.47 9.73 -11.73
C GLU A 133 3.63 9.33 -10.49
N PHE A 134 3.86 10.00 -9.36
CA PHE A 134 3.11 9.79 -8.11
C PHE A 134 1.93 10.77 -7.92
N ASP A 135 1.57 11.58 -8.94
CA ASP A 135 0.41 12.50 -8.84
C ASP A 135 -0.88 11.76 -8.47
N GLN A 136 -1.09 10.57 -9.05
CA GLN A 136 -2.31 9.80 -8.83
C GLN A 136 -2.41 9.27 -7.39
N ILE A 137 -1.33 8.72 -6.83
CA ILE A 137 -1.37 8.20 -5.47
C ILE A 137 -1.49 9.32 -4.43
N ARG A 138 -0.87 10.49 -4.69
CA ARG A 138 -1.06 11.68 -3.84
C ARG A 138 -2.49 12.18 -3.86
N ALA A 139 -3.10 12.26 -5.04
CA ALA A 139 -4.51 12.63 -5.16
C ALA A 139 -5.44 11.63 -4.46
N LEU A 140 -5.09 10.34 -4.48
CA LEU A 140 -5.79 9.31 -3.70
C LEU A 140 -5.69 9.60 -2.20
N TYR A 141 -4.49 9.83 -1.66
CA TYR A 141 -4.30 10.14 -0.25
C TYR A 141 -5.16 11.34 0.17
N GLU A 142 -5.14 12.42 -0.61
CA GLU A 142 -5.98 13.60 -0.35
C GLU A 142 -7.48 13.27 -0.37
N SER A 143 -7.92 12.43 -1.31
CA SER A 143 -9.33 12.01 -1.40
C SER A 143 -9.78 11.11 -0.26
N GLU A 144 -8.87 10.30 0.30
CA GLU A 144 -9.11 9.47 1.48
C GLU A 144 -8.90 10.23 2.79
N GLY A 145 -8.69 11.55 2.75
CA GLY A 145 -8.66 12.42 3.93
C GLY A 145 -7.29 12.55 4.60
N TYR A 146 -6.20 12.25 3.88
CA TYR A 146 -4.85 12.59 4.32
C TYR A 146 -4.51 14.03 3.91
N ASP A 147 -3.99 14.80 4.86
CA ASP A 147 -3.50 16.16 4.62
C ASP A 147 -2.00 16.12 4.29
N CYS A 148 -1.57 16.83 3.24
CA CYS A 148 -0.15 17.09 3.01
C CYS A 148 0.38 18.08 4.08
N GLU A 149 1.16 17.57 5.03
CA GLU A 149 1.60 18.30 6.23
C GLU A 149 3.01 18.88 6.05
N GLY A 150 3.88 18.20 5.31
CA GLY A 150 5.30 18.53 5.23
C GLY A 150 5.93 18.34 3.86
N ARG A 151 7.02 19.07 3.61
CA ARG A 151 7.87 18.93 2.41
C ARG A 151 9.34 19.08 2.77
N VAL A 152 10.16 18.14 2.34
CA VAL A 152 11.63 18.25 2.36
C VAL A 152 12.11 18.29 0.91
N ARG A 153 12.69 19.41 0.50
CA ARG A 153 13.07 19.61 -0.89
C ARG A 153 14.28 18.76 -1.28
N ASP A 154 14.27 18.29 -2.53
CA ASP A 154 15.37 17.54 -3.14
C ASP A 154 15.81 16.34 -2.27
N TYR A 155 14.84 15.67 -1.63
CA TYR A 155 15.11 14.61 -0.65
C TYR A 155 15.48 13.29 -1.32
N TRP A 156 14.71 12.90 -2.34
CA TRP A 156 14.94 11.65 -3.05
C TRP A 156 16.03 11.86 -4.10
N GLU A 157 15.87 12.89 -4.93
CA GLU A 157 16.80 13.32 -5.97
C GLU A 157 16.69 14.83 -6.21
N ASP A 158 17.57 15.40 -7.02
CA ASP A 158 17.48 16.81 -7.44
C ASP A 158 16.13 17.05 -8.16
N GLY A 159 15.29 17.91 -7.59
CA GLY A 159 13.95 18.18 -8.07
C GLY A 159 12.88 17.18 -7.64
N ASP A 160 13.23 16.15 -6.86
CA ASP A 160 12.28 15.24 -6.24
C ASP A 160 12.26 15.34 -4.71
N ASP A 161 11.22 15.98 -4.20
CA ASP A 161 10.98 16.21 -2.79
C ASP A 161 10.28 15.04 -2.11
N LEU A 162 10.50 14.96 -0.80
CA LEU A 162 9.68 14.18 0.11
C LEU A 162 8.45 15.00 0.51
N LEU A 163 7.26 14.45 0.31
CA LEU A 163 5.99 14.99 0.79
C LEU A 163 5.44 14.07 1.87
N THR A 164 5.18 14.62 3.05
CA THR A 164 4.61 13.86 4.18
C THR A 164 3.12 14.14 4.29
N TYR A 165 2.32 13.10 4.14
CA TYR A 165 0.87 13.09 4.32
C TYR A 165 0.51 12.54 5.69
N ARG A 166 -0.56 13.05 6.31
CA ARG A 166 -1.03 12.56 7.61
C ARG A 166 -2.55 12.53 7.74
N LYS A 167 -3.06 11.51 8.42
CA LYS A 167 -4.50 11.36 8.75
C LYS A 167 -4.67 11.00 10.21
N HIS A 168 -5.55 11.72 10.89
CA HIS A 168 -5.94 11.39 12.26
C HIS A 168 -7.13 10.42 12.23
N LEU A 169 -7.04 9.29 12.94
CA LEU A 169 -8.01 8.19 12.83
C LEU A 169 -9.30 8.43 13.62
N PHE A 170 -9.26 9.29 14.64
CA PHE A 170 -10.43 9.68 15.42
C PHE A 170 -10.80 11.13 15.10
N GLN A 171 -11.84 11.35 14.30
CA GLN A 171 -12.44 12.67 14.07
C GLN A 171 -13.96 12.59 14.21
#